data_AF-A0A6A7B246-F1
#
_entry.id   AF-A0A6A7B246-F1
#
_cell.length_a   1.000
_cell.length_b   1.000
_cell.length_c   1.000
_cell.angle_alpha   90.00
_cell.angle_beta   90.00
_cell.angle_gamma   90.00
#
_symmetry.space_group_name_H-M   'P 1'
#
loop_
_entity.id
_entity.type
_entity.pdbx_description
1 polymer ?
#
loop_
_entity_poly.entity_id
_entity_poly.type
_entity_poly.pdbx_seq_one_letter_code
_entity_poly.pdbx_strand_id
1 'polypeptide(L)'
;METLSQTAEHGEPFTDSVLETAHTQTSTWSPRFSLPSMDSATLITVLAAVLPLLLLWAYRRYEYAHRQPFRFLDLPQELRDMVYENLIEDPFYPPPKPCQNHCKTLWLLPGCTASAPTYRGRLHGKNWIFLVSKQLYREYMDMICKRTTFHLTVSPQNYQFSPDTPATSPPDGRIWNIGKDTLQNLKTCSLKLITTSAMLGVTDPRNMTSSDWTLARQIREELKDFENVTNLTLDAKALGDPLWNPLWIWYHSSQSFKAMGTELSDTTPKGPKLTRITFSLDTWSPGENYLERDEKNEGRWTWYCMQGHEVGLDIGPHMTVREFCAQLYRECGICRESGEDAGQD
;
A
#
# COMPACT_ATOMS: atom_id res chain seq x y z
N MET A 1 37.51 -29.04 18.70
CA MET A 1 36.22 -29.45 19.30
C MET A 1 35.14 -29.06 18.31
N GLU A 2 35.06 -29.71 17.15
CA GLU A 2 34.47 -31.06 16.95
C GLU A 2 33.09 -31.10 17.62
N THR A 3 32.00 -30.99 16.88
CA THR A 3 31.47 -32.16 16.14
C THR A 3 30.60 -31.74 14.95
N LEU A 4 30.97 -32.29 13.79
CA LEU A 4 30.13 -32.48 12.62
C LEU A 4 29.07 -33.55 12.93
N SER A 5 27.84 -33.39 12.42
CA SER A 5 26.97 -34.53 12.16
C SER A 5 26.23 -34.33 10.85
N GLN A 6 26.80 -34.95 9.82
CA GLN A 6 26.13 -35.33 8.58
C GLN A 6 25.32 -36.60 8.86
N THR A 7 24.08 -36.66 8.40
CA THR A 7 23.44 -37.92 8.05
C THR A 7 22.87 -37.81 6.65
N ALA A 8 23.44 -38.63 5.79
CA ALA A 8 22.95 -38.96 4.45
C ALA A 8 22.46 -40.40 4.51
N GLU A 9 21.23 -40.67 4.07
CA GLU A 9 20.75 -41.98 3.62
C GLU A 9 19.79 -41.69 2.45
N HIS A 10 20.03 -42.09 1.19
CA HIS A 10 20.14 -43.40 0.54
C HIS A 10 18.83 -44.20 0.38
N GLY A 11 18.48 -44.44 -0.90
CA GLY A 11 17.65 -45.52 -1.43
C GLY A 11 16.13 -45.31 -1.33
N GLU A 12 15.28 -45.65 -2.29
CA GLU A 12 15.34 -46.37 -3.57
C GLU A 12 13.97 -46.13 -4.27
N PRO A 13 13.82 -46.39 -5.57
CA PRO A 13 12.60 -46.11 -6.31
C PRO A 13 11.50 -47.15 -6.07
N PHE A 14 10.28 -46.67 -5.79
CA PHE A 14 9.09 -47.49 -5.65
C PHE A 14 8.66 -48.03 -7.03
N THR A 15 8.91 -49.33 -7.24
CA THR A 15 8.29 -50.10 -8.32
C THR A 15 7.19 -50.94 -7.70
N ASP A 16 5.94 -50.69 -8.08
CA ASP A 16 4.86 -51.63 -7.81
C ASP A 16 4.12 -51.93 -9.13
N SER A 17 4.45 -53.11 -9.62
CA SER A 17 3.74 -53.86 -10.63
C SER A 17 2.46 -54.45 -10.03
N VAL A 18 1.30 -53.89 -10.39
CA VAL A 18 0.02 -54.57 -10.20
C VAL A 18 -0.36 -55.27 -11.50
N LEU A 19 -0.29 -56.59 -11.44
CA LEU A 19 -0.83 -57.54 -12.38
C LEU A 19 -2.34 -57.65 -12.11
N GLU A 20 -3.18 -57.16 -13.02
CA GLU A 20 -4.61 -57.52 -13.04
C GLU A 20 -5.00 -58.02 -14.43
N THR A 21 -5.53 -59.23 -14.44
CA THR A 21 -5.87 -60.02 -15.62
C THR A 21 -7.36 -59.93 -15.89
N ALA A 22 -7.68 -59.74 -17.17
CA ALA A 22 -8.88 -60.19 -17.89
C ALA A 22 -10.27 -59.68 -17.45
N HIS A 23 -10.95 -58.92 -18.31
CA HIS A 23 -11.90 -59.50 -19.27
C HIS A 23 -12.64 -58.42 -20.10
N THR A 24 -12.51 -58.54 -21.43
CA THR A 24 -13.55 -58.34 -22.46
C THR A 24 -14.71 -57.37 -22.21
N GLN A 25 -14.72 -56.25 -22.96
CA GLN A 25 -15.78 -55.93 -23.95
C GLN A 25 -15.35 -54.71 -24.79
N THR A 26 -14.72 -54.97 -25.94
CA THR A 26 -14.49 -53.96 -26.97
C THR A 26 -15.77 -53.79 -27.78
N SER A 27 -16.59 -52.79 -27.44
CA SER A 27 -17.60 -52.28 -28.37
C SER A 27 -16.90 -51.42 -29.43
N THR A 28 -16.44 -52.07 -30.49
CA THR A 28 -15.83 -51.44 -31.66
C THR A 28 -16.92 -50.71 -32.45
N TRP A 29 -17.30 -49.51 -32.02
CA TRP A 29 -18.00 -48.56 -32.88
C TRP A 29 -16.95 -47.91 -33.75
N SER A 30 -16.70 -48.48 -34.93
CA SER A 30 -16.02 -47.78 -36.01
C SER A 30 -17.00 -46.77 -36.59
N PRO A 31 -16.84 -45.45 -36.36
CA PRO A 31 -17.49 -44.50 -37.25
C PRO A 31 -16.82 -44.71 -38.60
N ARG A 32 -17.57 -45.30 -39.55
CA ARG A 32 -17.22 -45.22 -40.97
C ARG A 32 -17.37 -43.75 -41.36
N PHE A 33 -16.35 -42.95 -41.06
CA PHE A 33 -16.15 -41.66 -41.70
C PHE A 33 -15.81 -41.96 -43.15
N SER A 34 -16.84 -42.06 -43.99
CA SER A 34 -16.70 -41.92 -45.44
C SER A 34 -16.16 -40.51 -45.69
N LEU A 35 -14.85 -40.39 -45.81
CA LEU A 35 -14.22 -39.15 -46.25
C LEU A 35 -14.82 -38.80 -47.61
N PRO A 36 -15.47 -37.63 -47.76
CA PRO A 36 -15.84 -37.15 -49.08
C PRO A 36 -14.56 -37.09 -49.90
N SER A 37 -14.62 -37.60 -51.13
CA SER A 37 -13.58 -37.47 -52.14
C SER A 37 -13.23 -35.98 -52.30
N MET A 38 -12.25 -35.49 -51.52
CA MET A 38 -11.77 -34.13 -51.63
C MET A 38 -11.11 -33.98 -52.99
N ASP A 39 -11.72 -33.13 -53.81
CA ASP A 39 -11.23 -32.82 -55.13
C ASP A 39 -9.79 -32.27 -55.04
N SER A 40 -8.91 -32.67 -55.95
CA SER A 40 -7.47 -32.36 -55.86
C SER A 40 -7.19 -30.85 -55.72
N ALA A 41 -8.03 -30.01 -56.33
CA ALA A 41 -8.01 -28.56 -56.19
C ALA A 41 -8.26 -28.08 -54.75
N THR A 42 -9.20 -28.69 -54.02
CA THR A 42 -9.49 -28.35 -52.61
C THR A 42 -8.31 -28.70 -51.70
N LEU A 43 -7.66 -29.83 -51.95
CA LEU A 43 -6.45 -30.26 -51.26
C LEU A 43 -5.30 -29.26 -51.46
N ILE A 44 -5.09 -28.80 -52.70
CA ILE A 44 -4.06 -27.80 -53.02
C ILE A 44 -4.35 -26.47 -52.31
N THR A 45 -5.60 -26.00 -52.31
CA THR A 45 -5.96 -24.75 -51.62
C THR A 45 -5.82 -24.84 -50.10
N VAL A 46 -6.19 -25.96 -49.47
CA VAL A 46 -6.00 -26.16 -48.03
C VAL A 46 -4.51 -26.22 -47.69
N LEU A 47 -3.71 -26.92 -48.50
CA LEU A 47 -2.26 -26.99 -48.30
C LEU A 47 -1.63 -25.59 -48.42
N ALA A 48 -2.02 -24.82 -49.45
CA ALA A 48 -1.53 -23.46 -49.67
C ALA A 48 -1.90 -22.49 -48.54
N ALA A 49 -3.03 -22.70 -47.86
CA ALA A 49 -3.45 -21.87 -46.72
C ALA A 49 -2.80 -22.30 -45.39
N VAL A 50 -2.63 -23.61 -45.17
CA VAL A 50 -2.13 -24.16 -43.90
C VAL A 50 -0.60 -24.11 -43.82
N LEU A 51 0.11 -24.36 -44.92
CA LEU A 51 1.57 -24.35 -44.97
C LEU A 51 2.20 -23.03 -44.46
N PRO A 52 1.76 -21.82 -44.87
CA PRO A 52 2.33 -20.57 -44.36
C PRO A 52 2.03 -20.35 -42.88
N LEU A 53 0.87 -20.81 -42.37
CA LEU A 53 0.55 -20.73 -40.93
C LEU A 53 1.45 -21.65 -40.11
N LEU A 54 1.70 -22.88 -40.59
CA LEU A 54 2.63 -23.80 -39.96
C LEU A 54 4.08 -23.29 -40.01
N LEU A 55 4.49 -22.70 -41.13
CA LEU A 55 5.82 -22.06 -41.24
C LEU A 55 5.95 -20.85 -40.31
N LEU A 56 4.93 -20.00 -40.20
CA LEU A 56 4.92 -18.88 -39.25
C LEU A 56 4.96 -19.37 -37.81
N TRP A 57 4.21 -20.43 -37.48
CA TRP A 57 4.21 -21.03 -36.15
C TRP A 57 5.56 -21.68 -35.82
N ALA A 58 6.14 -22.43 -36.75
CA ALA A 58 7.47 -23.03 -36.62
C ALA A 58 8.55 -21.96 -36.51
N TYR A 59 8.47 -20.89 -37.30
CA TYR A 59 9.38 -19.74 -37.22
C TYR A 59 9.28 -19.05 -35.87
N ARG A 60 8.07 -18.74 -35.39
CA ARG A 60 7.88 -18.14 -34.05
C ARG A 60 8.37 -19.06 -32.93
N ARG A 61 8.17 -20.37 -33.06
CA ARG A 61 8.67 -21.36 -32.08
C ARG A 61 10.19 -21.46 -32.12
N TYR A 62 10.79 -21.43 -33.30
CA TYR A 62 12.23 -21.39 -33.50
C TYR A 62 12.82 -20.11 -32.89
N GLU A 63 12.24 -18.95 -33.20
CA GLU A 63 12.66 -17.66 -32.64
C GLU A 63 12.53 -17.67 -31.10
N TYR A 64 11.44 -18.22 -30.55
CA TYR A 64 11.28 -18.36 -29.11
C TYR A 64 12.32 -19.29 -28.47
N ALA A 65 12.64 -20.41 -29.14
CA ALA A 65 13.65 -21.36 -28.66
C ALA A 65 15.08 -20.82 -28.73
N HIS A 66 15.36 -19.89 -29.64
CA HIS A 66 16.70 -19.29 -29.85
C HIS A 66 16.85 -17.90 -29.22
N ARG A 67 15.78 -17.34 -28.64
CA ARG A 67 15.89 -16.15 -27.80
C ARG A 67 16.61 -16.52 -26.52
N GLN A 68 17.87 -16.11 -26.41
CA GLN A 68 18.53 -16.16 -25.12
C GLN A 68 17.83 -15.20 -24.17
N PRO A 69 17.50 -15.63 -22.94
CA PRO A 69 16.92 -14.74 -21.96
C PRO A 69 17.90 -13.60 -21.69
N PHE A 70 17.38 -12.38 -21.59
CA PHE A 70 18.18 -11.23 -21.23
C PHE A 70 18.82 -11.46 -19.85
N ARG A 71 20.15 -11.42 -19.78
CA ARG A 71 20.90 -11.71 -18.55
C ARG A 71 20.89 -10.49 -17.63
N PHE A 72 19.76 -10.25 -16.99
CA PHE A 72 19.56 -9.09 -16.13
C PHE A 72 20.57 -9.00 -14.97
N LEU A 73 21.04 -10.13 -14.45
CA LEU A 73 22.04 -10.18 -13.37
C LEU A 73 23.45 -9.80 -13.84
N ASP A 74 23.75 -9.90 -15.14
CA ASP A 74 25.06 -9.52 -15.69
C ASP A 74 25.17 -7.99 -15.90
N LEU A 75 24.06 -7.26 -15.74
CA LEU A 75 24.09 -5.80 -15.78
C LEU A 75 24.89 -5.24 -14.59
N PRO A 76 25.49 -4.04 -14.73
CA PRO A 76 25.93 -3.25 -13.59
C PRO A 76 24.77 -2.95 -12.62
N GLN A 77 25.08 -2.78 -11.33
CA GLN A 77 24.07 -2.50 -10.30
C GLN A 77 23.27 -1.23 -10.62
N GLU A 78 23.93 -0.21 -11.17
CA GLU A 78 23.34 1.08 -11.48
C GLU A 78 22.20 0.95 -12.50
N LEU A 79 22.38 0.10 -13.51
CA LEU A 79 21.34 -0.16 -14.50
C LEU A 79 20.19 -0.99 -13.94
N ARG A 80 20.47 -1.92 -13.02
CA ARG A 80 19.42 -2.64 -12.29
C ARG A 80 18.61 -1.70 -11.41
N ASP A 81 19.27 -0.79 -10.69
CA ASP A 81 18.63 0.21 -9.84
C ASP A 81 17.73 1.12 -10.65
N MET A 82 18.18 1.60 -11.82
CA MET A 82 17.34 2.37 -12.74
C MET A 82 16.10 1.59 -13.18
N VAL A 83 16.23 0.28 -13.42
CA VAL A 83 15.08 -0.57 -13.77
C VAL A 83 14.14 -0.70 -12.56
N TYR A 84 14.67 -0.91 -11.35
CA TYR A 84 13.85 -0.96 -10.14
C TYR A 84 13.11 0.37 -9.91
N GLU A 85 13.76 1.53 -10.05
CA GLU A 85 13.11 2.84 -9.91
C GLU A 85 11.92 2.99 -10.86
N ASN A 86 12.05 2.56 -12.11
CA ASN A 86 10.97 2.61 -13.09
C ASN A 86 9.83 1.62 -12.78
N LEU A 87 10.11 0.57 -12.00
CA LEU A 87 9.17 -0.49 -11.65
C LEU A 87 8.57 -0.33 -10.24
N ILE A 88 9.07 0.62 -9.46
CA ILE A 88 8.66 0.85 -8.09
C ILE A 88 7.40 1.71 -8.09
N GLU A 89 6.43 1.29 -7.30
CA GLU A 89 5.22 2.05 -7.00
C GLU A 89 5.09 2.21 -5.49
N ASP A 90 4.53 3.33 -5.04
CA ASP A 90 4.30 3.55 -3.62
C ASP A 90 3.30 2.52 -3.08
N PRO A 91 3.66 1.72 -2.07
CA PRO A 91 2.80 0.67 -1.59
C PRO A 91 1.71 1.23 -0.68
N PHE A 92 0.46 0.80 -0.93
CA PHE A 92 -0.72 1.16 -0.15
C PHE A 92 -1.21 -0.02 0.67
N TYR A 93 -1.38 0.17 1.98
CA TYR A 93 -1.89 -0.85 2.89
C TYR A 93 -3.12 -0.35 3.66
N PRO A 94 -4.23 -1.10 3.66
CA PRO A 94 -4.49 -2.28 2.84
C PRO A 94 -4.53 -1.92 1.34
N PRO A 95 -4.32 -2.90 0.44
CA PRO A 95 -4.39 -2.65 -1.00
C PRO A 95 -5.74 -1.99 -1.35
N PRO A 96 -5.74 -0.96 -2.21
CA PRO A 96 -6.98 -0.33 -2.63
C PRO A 96 -7.88 -1.39 -3.26
N LYS A 97 -9.18 -1.34 -2.94
CA LYS A 97 -10.15 -2.23 -3.58
C LYS A 97 -9.99 -2.07 -5.09
N PRO A 98 -9.81 -3.17 -5.85
CA PRO A 98 -9.76 -3.06 -7.30
C PRO A 98 -11.06 -2.39 -7.72
N CYS A 99 -10.95 -1.21 -8.36
CA CYS A 99 -12.12 -0.55 -8.90
C CYS A 99 -12.84 -1.59 -9.77
N GLN A 100 -14.05 -2.00 -9.35
CA GLN A 100 -14.90 -2.77 -10.24
C GLN A 100 -15.01 -1.93 -11.49
N ASN A 101 -14.49 -2.47 -12.60
CA ASN A 101 -14.44 -1.79 -13.88
C ASN A 101 -15.86 -1.42 -14.30
N HIS A 102 -16.35 -0.25 -13.88
CA HIS A 102 -17.55 0.38 -14.42
C HIS A 102 -17.32 0.83 -15.88
N CYS A 103 -16.12 0.61 -16.42
CA CYS A 103 -15.74 0.93 -17.79
C CYS A 103 -15.73 -0.30 -18.71
N LYS A 104 -16.76 -1.15 -18.65
CA LYS A 104 -17.04 -2.12 -19.74
C LYS A 104 -18.09 -1.64 -20.73
N THR A 105 -18.77 -0.52 -20.47
CA THR A 105 -19.86 0.02 -21.33
C THR A 105 -19.60 1.41 -21.89
N LEU A 106 -18.49 2.07 -21.56
CA LEU A 106 -18.20 3.45 -22.00
C LEU A 106 -17.49 3.58 -23.35
N TRP A 107 -17.15 2.48 -24.03
CA TRP A 107 -16.52 2.50 -25.36
C TRP A 107 -17.46 2.95 -26.50
N LEU A 108 -18.74 3.22 -26.20
CA LEU A 108 -19.74 3.64 -27.19
C LEU A 108 -20.15 5.11 -27.10
N LEU A 109 -19.52 5.92 -26.25
CA LEU A 109 -19.80 7.36 -26.15
C LEU A 109 -18.64 8.19 -26.70
N PRO A 110 -18.76 8.77 -27.91
CA PRO A 110 -17.82 9.77 -28.38
C PRO A 110 -18.03 11.05 -27.56
N GLY A 111 -17.01 11.50 -26.82
CA GLY A 111 -16.99 12.86 -26.27
C GLY A 111 -16.72 13.04 -24.78
N CYS A 112 -16.53 11.98 -23.99
CA CYS A 112 -16.17 12.13 -22.57
C CYS A 112 -14.65 11.97 -22.36
N THR A 113 -13.88 13.01 -22.72
CA THR A 113 -12.56 13.22 -22.09
C THR A 113 -12.80 13.67 -20.65
N ALA A 114 -12.99 12.70 -19.75
CA ALA A 114 -12.94 12.97 -18.33
C ALA A 114 -11.49 13.34 -17.98
N SER A 115 -11.30 14.58 -17.55
CA SER A 115 -10.07 15.09 -16.95
C SER A 115 -9.79 14.28 -15.67
N ALA A 116 -9.08 13.16 -15.81
CA ALA A 116 -8.57 12.42 -14.68
C ALA A 116 -7.52 13.28 -13.95
N PRO A 117 -7.49 13.25 -12.61
CA PRO A 117 -6.44 13.94 -11.87
C PRO A 117 -5.08 13.41 -12.31
N THR A 118 -4.11 14.31 -12.42
CA THR A 118 -2.71 14.04 -12.71
C THR A 118 -2.07 13.23 -11.58
N TYR A 119 -2.39 11.93 -11.48
CA TYR A 119 -1.54 10.97 -10.80
C TYR A 119 -0.49 10.52 -11.82
N ARG A 120 0.75 11.01 -11.68
CA ARG A 120 1.91 10.58 -12.48
C ARG A 120 2.38 9.16 -12.15
N GLY A 121 1.52 8.30 -11.59
CA GLY A 121 1.78 6.88 -11.42
C GLY A 121 1.23 6.14 -12.62
N ARG A 122 2.08 5.81 -13.59
CA ARG A 122 1.73 4.83 -14.62
C ARG A 122 1.59 3.49 -13.89
N LEU A 123 0.37 3.13 -13.47
CA LEU A 123 0.05 1.83 -12.84
C LEU A 123 0.57 0.71 -13.77
N HIS A 124 1.75 0.18 -13.46
CA HIS A 124 2.34 -0.92 -14.20
C HIS A 124 1.54 -2.16 -13.86
N GLY A 125 0.84 -2.68 -14.87
CA GLY A 125 0.17 -3.96 -14.77
C GLY A 125 1.15 -5.03 -14.30
N LYS A 126 0.86 -5.64 -13.15
CA LYS A 126 1.50 -6.84 -12.58
C LYS A 126 3.02 -6.87 -12.83
N ASN A 127 3.78 -6.22 -11.96
CA ASN A 127 5.21 -6.48 -11.88
C ASN A 127 5.40 -7.97 -11.51
N TRP A 128 6.29 -8.69 -12.17
CA TRP A 128 6.62 -10.09 -11.84
C TRP A 128 8.08 -10.27 -11.46
N ILE A 129 8.86 -9.17 -11.40
CA ILE A 129 10.30 -9.21 -11.13
C ILE A 129 10.61 -9.85 -9.77
N PHE A 130 9.67 -9.72 -8.82
CA PHE A 130 9.76 -10.31 -7.48
C PHE A 130 9.68 -11.85 -7.48
N LEU A 131 9.17 -12.49 -8.54
CA LEU A 131 9.12 -13.96 -8.63
C LEU A 131 10.32 -14.59 -9.34
N VAL A 132 11.19 -13.79 -9.95
CA VAL A 132 12.24 -14.31 -10.85
C VAL A 132 13.42 -14.91 -10.06
N SER A 133 13.87 -14.25 -8.99
CA SER A 133 15.03 -14.68 -8.20
C SER A 133 14.98 -14.10 -6.79
N LYS A 134 15.49 -14.87 -5.81
CA LYS A 134 15.66 -14.41 -4.42
C LYS A 134 16.59 -13.20 -4.30
N GLN A 135 17.60 -13.11 -5.17
CA GLN A 135 18.53 -11.98 -5.17
C GLN A 135 17.82 -10.70 -5.65
N LEU A 136 17.15 -10.77 -6.81
CA LEU A 136 16.39 -9.65 -7.36
C LEU A 136 15.29 -9.19 -6.42
N TYR A 137 14.62 -10.14 -5.75
CA TYR A 137 13.64 -9.83 -4.71
C TYR A 137 14.24 -8.99 -3.57
N ARG A 138 15.42 -9.36 -3.07
CA ARG A 138 16.10 -8.61 -1.99
C ARG A 138 16.53 -7.22 -2.44
N GLU A 139 17.16 -7.11 -3.61
CA GLU A 139 17.56 -5.82 -4.20
C GLU A 139 16.35 -4.90 -4.40
N TYR A 140 15.27 -5.44 -4.96
CA TYR A 140 14.03 -4.71 -5.19
C TYR A 140 13.35 -4.27 -3.89
N MET A 141 13.26 -5.15 -2.89
CA MET A 141 12.66 -4.81 -1.59
C MET A 141 13.49 -3.77 -0.82
N ASP A 142 14.82 -3.84 -0.90
CA ASP A 142 15.72 -2.83 -0.33
C ASP A 142 15.49 -1.46 -1.00
N MET A 143 15.37 -1.44 -2.33
CA MET A 143 15.06 -0.23 -3.10
C MET A 143 13.68 0.33 -2.76
N ILE A 144 12.65 -0.51 -2.62
CA ILE A 144 11.33 -0.09 -2.16
C ILE A 144 11.45 0.59 -0.79
N CYS A 145 12.03 -0.09 0.22
CA CYS A 145 12.08 0.44 1.58
C CYS A 145 12.86 1.76 1.70
N LYS A 146 13.85 1.97 0.81
CA LYS A 146 14.70 3.18 0.78
C LYS A 146 14.11 4.34 -0.01
N ARG A 147 13.42 4.09 -1.13
CA ARG A 147 13.01 5.13 -2.09
C ARG A 147 11.52 5.44 -2.12
N THR A 148 10.65 4.57 -1.59
CA THR A 148 9.20 4.81 -1.61
C THR A 148 8.66 5.39 -0.33
N THR A 149 7.44 5.94 -0.44
CA THR A 149 6.62 6.26 0.72
C THR A 149 5.60 5.15 0.94
N PHE A 150 5.64 4.51 2.10
CA PHE A 150 4.63 3.53 2.48
C PHE A 150 3.36 4.25 2.97
N HIS A 151 2.23 4.00 2.31
CA HIS A 151 0.96 4.57 2.70
C HIS A 151 0.16 3.58 3.55
N LEU A 152 0.13 3.82 4.86
CA LEU A 152 -0.58 2.99 5.83
C LEU A 152 -1.92 3.63 6.16
N THR A 153 -3.02 2.99 5.80
CA THR A 153 -4.37 3.51 6.03
C THR A 153 -5.08 2.70 7.10
N VAL A 154 -5.71 3.39 8.05
CA VAL A 154 -6.66 2.83 9.00
C VAL A 154 -8.02 3.46 8.72
N SER A 155 -9.05 2.64 8.57
CA SER A 155 -10.41 3.07 8.21
C SER A 155 -11.45 2.14 8.84
N PRO A 156 -12.73 2.53 8.92
CA PRO A 156 -13.78 1.64 9.42
C PRO A 156 -13.92 0.35 8.59
N GLN A 157 -13.43 0.35 7.34
CA GLN A 157 -13.52 -0.80 6.44
C GLN A 157 -12.46 -1.86 6.70
N ASN A 158 -11.33 -1.48 7.30
CA ASN A 158 -10.20 -2.39 7.55
C ASN A 158 -9.96 -2.64 9.05
N TYR A 159 -10.49 -1.78 9.91
CA TYR A 159 -10.42 -1.92 11.35
C TYR A 159 -11.74 -2.51 11.89
N GLN A 160 -11.68 -3.73 12.39
CA GLN A 160 -12.81 -4.34 13.09
C GLN A 160 -12.61 -4.18 14.59
N PHE A 161 -13.37 -3.27 15.20
CA PHE A 161 -13.44 -3.15 16.64
C PHE A 161 -14.21 -4.34 17.21
N SER A 162 -13.55 -5.23 17.96
CA SER A 162 -14.20 -6.33 18.68
C SER A 162 -14.35 -5.94 20.16
N PRO A 163 -15.57 -5.61 20.64
CA PRO A 163 -15.80 -5.17 22.02
C PRO A 163 -15.68 -6.29 23.07
N ASP A 164 -15.62 -7.57 22.67
CA ASP A 164 -15.79 -8.72 23.56
C ASP A 164 -14.49 -9.46 23.94
N THR A 165 -13.31 -8.97 23.57
CA THR A 165 -12.06 -9.67 23.89
C THR A 165 -11.52 -9.22 25.27
N PRO A 166 -11.49 -10.09 26.30
CA PRO A 166 -10.90 -9.75 27.60
C PRO A 166 -9.40 -9.45 27.46
N ALA A 167 -8.92 -8.51 28.28
CA ALA A 167 -7.58 -7.91 28.26
C ALA A 167 -6.38 -8.87 28.49
N THR A 168 -6.58 -10.19 28.44
CA THR A 168 -5.61 -11.21 28.90
C THR A 168 -5.05 -12.10 27.79
N SER A 169 -5.47 -11.91 26.54
CA SER A 169 -4.83 -12.53 25.37
C SER A 169 -4.86 -11.58 24.18
N PRO A 170 -3.73 -11.31 23.51
CA PRO A 170 -3.74 -10.44 22.35
C PRO A 170 -4.62 -11.12 21.29
N PRO A 171 -5.65 -10.47 20.73
CA PRO A 171 -6.12 -10.89 19.41
C PRO A 171 -4.87 -10.90 18.49
N ASP A 172 -4.90 -11.60 17.36
CA ASP A 172 -3.94 -11.38 16.25
C ASP A 172 -4.13 -9.96 15.67
N GLY A 173 -4.13 -8.95 16.54
CA GLY A 173 -4.59 -7.58 16.42
C GLY A 173 -3.55 -6.70 15.79
N ARG A 174 -2.96 -7.19 14.70
CA ARG A 174 -2.18 -6.36 13.80
C ARG A 174 -3.15 -5.62 12.88
N ILE A 175 -3.03 -4.30 12.83
CA ILE A 175 -3.71 -3.40 11.91
C ILE A 175 -3.16 -3.62 10.51
N TRP A 176 -1.83 -3.78 10.39
CA TRP A 176 -1.18 -4.03 9.11
C TRP A 176 -0.47 -5.39 9.07
N ASN A 177 -0.75 -6.16 8.02
CA ASN A 177 -0.08 -7.44 7.74
C ASN A 177 1.25 -7.20 7.00
N ILE A 178 2.19 -6.51 7.64
CA ILE A 178 3.53 -6.24 7.10
C ILE A 178 4.56 -6.99 7.97
N GLY A 179 5.56 -7.59 7.31
CA GLY A 179 6.65 -8.28 8.00
C GLY A 179 7.51 -7.31 8.81
N LYS A 180 7.94 -7.72 10.01
CA LYS A 180 8.76 -6.88 10.90
C LYS A 180 10.06 -6.41 10.22
N ASP A 181 10.72 -7.28 9.47
CA ASP A 181 11.93 -6.95 8.72
C ASP A 181 11.68 -5.83 7.69
N THR A 182 10.50 -5.80 7.07
CA THR A 182 10.13 -4.73 6.14
C THR A 182 9.92 -3.42 6.91
N LEU A 183 9.16 -3.45 8.00
CA LEU A 183 8.89 -2.28 8.84
C LEU A 183 10.17 -1.63 9.38
N GLN A 184 11.13 -2.44 9.83
CA GLN A 184 12.41 -1.98 10.34
C GLN A 184 13.25 -1.29 9.27
N ASN A 185 13.08 -1.62 7.98
CA ASN A 185 13.88 -1.05 6.89
C ASN A 185 13.26 0.18 6.23
N LEU A 186 12.01 0.54 6.58
CA LEU A 186 11.32 1.68 6.00
C LEU A 186 12.04 2.99 6.30
N LYS A 187 12.11 3.87 5.30
CA LYS A 187 12.62 5.24 5.46
C LYS A 187 11.52 6.29 5.53
N THR A 188 10.47 6.15 4.73
CA THR A 188 9.39 7.13 4.65
C THR A 188 8.03 6.46 4.73
N CYS A 189 7.16 7.00 5.58
CA CYS A 189 5.83 6.47 5.84
C CYS A 189 4.79 7.61 5.95
N SER A 190 3.62 7.36 5.40
CA SER A 190 2.46 8.23 5.48
C SER A 190 1.29 7.45 6.07
N LEU A 191 0.93 7.79 7.30
CA LEU A 191 -0.18 7.21 8.03
C LEU A 191 -1.45 8.02 7.75
N LYS A 192 -2.47 7.38 7.20
CA LYS A 192 -3.79 7.96 6.98
C LYS A 192 -4.80 7.34 7.94
N LEU A 193 -5.31 8.15 8.86
CA LEU A 193 -6.26 7.73 9.87
C LEU A 193 -7.66 8.26 9.50
N ILE A 194 -8.47 7.41 8.88
CA ILE A 194 -9.86 7.69 8.54
C ILE A 194 -10.73 7.19 9.68
N THR A 195 -11.25 8.08 10.51
CA THR A 195 -11.91 7.71 11.77
C THR A 195 -13.36 8.12 11.81
N THR A 196 -14.16 7.32 12.52
CA THR A 196 -15.55 7.59 12.90
C THR A 196 -15.64 7.68 14.42
N SER A 197 -16.77 8.16 14.94
CA SER A 197 -17.05 8.25 16.38
C SER A 197 -16.92 6.88 17.06
N ALA A 198 -17.47 5.84 16.43
CA ALA A 198 -17.41 4.47 16.93
C ALA A 198 -15.98 3.94 17.09
N MET A 199 -15.01 4.40 16.28
CA MET A 199 -13.61 3.99 16.35
C MET A 199 -12.84 4.62 17.53
N LEU A 200 -13.43 5.61 18.21
CA LEU A 200 -12.87 6.13 19.47
C LEU A 200 -13.08 5.16 20.63
N GLY A 201 -14.04 4.24 20.52
CA GLY A 201 -14.35 3.25 21.55
C GLY A 201 -15.02 3.84 22.81
N VAL A 202 -15.53 5.07 22.71
CA VAL A 202 -16.20 5.79 23.81
C VAL A 202 -17.56 6.32 23.35
N THR A 203 -18.51 6.39 24.28
CA THR A 203 -19.86 6.93 24.01
C THR A 203 -19.84 8.45 23.80
N ASP A 204 -18.95 9.17 24.51
CA ASP A 204 -18.79 10.62 24.39
C ASP A 204 -17.31 11.00 24.35
N PRO A 205 -16.79 11.51 23.23
CA PRO A 205 -15.39 11.88 23.09
C PRO A 205 -14.99 13.08 23.97
N ARG A 206 -15.94 13.89 24.46
CA ARG A 206 -15.63 15.04 25.31
C ARG A 206 -15.04 14.67 26.66
N ASN A 207 -15.39 13.48 27.16
CA ASN A 207 -14.95 12.96 28.44
C ASN A 207 -13.74 12.03 28.31
N MET A 208 -13.25 11.84 27.07
CA MET A 208 -12.14 10.95 26.78
C MET A 208 -10.82 11.68 26.98
N THR A 209 -9.82 10.98 27.54
CA THR A 209 -8.44 11.46 27.48
C THR A 209 -7.75 10.85 26.24
N SER A 210 -6.85 11.60 25.62
CA SER A 210 -6.17 11.14 24.39
C SER A 210 -5.27 9.90 24.64
N SER A 211 -4.87 9.64 25.88
CA SER A 211 -4.18 8.41 26.28
C SER A 211 -5.08 7.18 26.30
N ASP A 212 -6.39 7.36 26.55
CA ASP A 212 -7.36 6.25 26.64
C ASP A 212 -7.78 5.74 25.25
N TRP A 213 -7.32 6.39 24.18
CA TRP A 213 -7.67 5.97 22.83
C TRP A 213 -7.03 4.63 22.47
N THR A 214 -7.85 3.58 22.52
CA THR A 214 -7.43 2.19 22.27
C THR A 214 -6.81 2.00 20.89
N LEU A 215 -7.43 2.52 19.83
CA LEU A 215 -6.91 2.43 18.47
C LEU A 215 -5.58 3.17 18.33
N ALA A 216 -5.46 4.40 18.85
CA ALA A 216 -4.20 5.14 18.75
C ALA A 216 -3.07 4.41 19.48
N ARG A 217 -3.35 3.83 20.67
CA ARG A 217 -2.39 2.99 21.39
C ARG A 217 -1.96 1.77 20.56
N GLN A 218 -2.90 1.08 19.93
CA GLN A 218 -2.61 -0.06 19.06
C GLN A 218 -1.73 0.35 17.86
N ILE A 219 -2.03 1.48 17.22
CA ILE A 219 -1.21 2.03 16.14
C ILE A 219 0.21 2.34 16.64
N ARG A 220 0.36 3.02 17.79
CA ARG A 220 1.68 3.32 18.36
C ARG A 220 2.47 2.04 18.67
N GLU A 221 1.80 1.02 19.18
CA GLU A 221 2.42 -0.29 19.45
C GLU A 221 2.93 -1.00 18.19
N GLU A 222 2.27 -0.85 17.04
CA GLU A 222 2.78 -1.37 15.76
C GLU A 222 3.89 -0.51 15.17
N LEU A 223 3.78 0.81 15.32
CA LEU A 223 4.79 1.74 14.83
C LEU A 223 6.10 1.65 15.62
N LYS A 224 6.13 1.06 16.83
CA LYS A 224 7.36 0.92 17.62
C LYS A 224 8.46 0.10 16.94
N ASP A 225 8.09 -0.78 16.01
CA ASP A 225 9.03 -1.60 15.24
C ASP A 225 9.69 -0.83 14.07
N PHE A 226 9.35 0.44 13.85
CA PHE A 226 9.89 1.27 12.77
C PHE A 226 11.17 1.97 13.24
N GLU A 227 12.30 1.27 13.14
CA GLU A 227 13.58 1.76 13.66
C GLU A 227 14.27 2.80 12.77
N ASN A 228 14.09 2.70 11.45
CA ASN A 228 14.87 3.46 10.47
C ASN A 228 14.11 4.61 9.78
N VAL A 229 12.86 4.87 10.17
CA VAL A 229 12.02 5.88 9.54
C VAL A 229 12.52 7.28 9.87
N THR A 230 12.78 8.06 8.84
CA THR A 230 13.22 9.45 8.93
C THR A 230 12.07 10.43 8.77
N ASN A 231 11.04 10.06 7.99
CA ASN A 231 9.88 10.89 7.75
C ASN A 231 8.58 10.09 7.95
N LEU A 232 7.80 10.47 8.96
CA LEU A 232 6.51 9.88 9.27
C LEU A 232 5.44 10.97 9.37
N THR A 233 4.51 10.97 8.44
CA THR A 233 3.41 11.93 8.38
C THR A 233 2.08 11.29 8.80
N LEU A 234 1.19 12.07 9.40
CA LEU A 234 -0.15 11.65 9.79
C LEU A 234 -1.20 12.53 9.09
N ASP A 235 -2.11 11.91 8.34
CA ASP A 235 -3.34 12.53 7.85
C ASP A 235 -4.52 12.05 8.68
N ALA A 236 -4.99 12.91 9.60
CA ALA A 236 -6.14 12.65 10.45
C ALA A 236 -7.43 13.08 9.73
N LYS A 237 -8.07 12.10 9.09
CA LYS A 237 -9.31 12.29 8.35
C LYS A 237 -10.52 11.90 9.21
N ALA A 238 -11.39 12.86 9.47
CA ALA A 238 -12.64 12.61 10.20
C ALA A 238 -13.80 12.38 9.22
N LEU A 239 -14.48 11.24 9.37
CA LEU A 239 -15.74 10.99 8.70
C LEU A 239 -16.84 11.65 9.51
N GLY A 240 -17.55 12.60 8.88
CA GLY A 240 -18.65 13.29 9.52
C GLY A 240 -19.73 12.29 9.92
N ASP A 241 -20.18 12.37 11.17
CA ASP A 241 -21.40 11.69 11.60
C ASP A 241 -22.29 12.72 12.32
N PRO A 242 -23.62 12.67 12.10
CA PRO A 242 -24.56 13.68 12.54
C PRO A 242 -24.59 13.92 14.05
N LEU A 243 -24.08 12.99 14.86
CA LEU A 243 -24.18 13.05 16.33
C LEU A 243 -23.02 13.79 17.00
N TRP A 244 -22.01 14.25 16.25
CA TRP A 244 -20.78 14.74 16.85
C TRP A 244 -19.97 15.69 15.96
N ASN A 245 -19.01 16.38 16.58
CA ASN A 245 -18.13 17.32 15.91
C ASN A 245 -16.79 16.65 15.55
N PRO A 246 -16.36 16.65 14.27
CA PRO A 246 -15.11 16.04 13.83
C PRO A 246 -13.85 16.63 14.50
N LEU A 247 -13.93 17.85 15.06
CA LEU A 247 -12.84 18.47 15.82
C LEU A 247 -12.33 17.59 16.96
N TRP A 248 -13.20 16.77 17.56
CA TRP A 248 -12.79 15.85 18.62
C TRP A 248 -11.84 14.75 18.12
N ILE A 249 -12.07 14.19 16.92
CA ILE A 249 -11.09 13.27 16.30
C ILE A 249 -9.76 13.98 16.14
N TRP A 250 -9.76 15.17 15.55
CA TRP A 250 -8.52 15.85 15.20
C TRP A 250 -7.72 16.20 16.44
N TYR A 251 -8.41 16.69 17.48
CA TYR A 251 -7.82 16.95 18.78
C TYR A 251 -7.18 15.69 19.37
N HIS A 252 -7.94 14.60 19.50
CA HIS A 252 -7.41 13.36 20.08
C HIS A 252 -6.30 12.76 19.22
N SER A 253 -6.41 12.80 17.89
CA SER A 253 -5.36 12.34 16.96
C SER A 253 -4.08 13.13 17.16
N SER A 254 -4.18 14.46 17.18
CA SER A 254 -3.04 15.32 17.44
C SER A 254 -2.37 14.96 18.77
N GLN A 255 -3.13 14.95 19.86
CA GLN A 255 -2.58 14.73 21.20
C GLN A 255 -2.04 13.30 21.41
N SER A 256 -2.69 12.29 20.85
CA SER A 256 -2.26 10.88 20.98
C SER A 256 -0.97 10.58 20.22
N PHE A 257 -0.65 11.30 19.15
CA PHE A 257 0.51 11.01 18.30
C PHE A 257 1.68 12.01 18.46
N LYS A 258 1.43 13.21 19.00
CA LYS A 258 2.46 14.26 19.19
C LYS A 258 3.67 13.83 20.02
N ALA A 259 3.46 12.98 21.03
CA ALA A 259 4.52 12.52 21.94
C ALA A 259 5.30 11.31 21.41
N MET A 260 4.84 10.69 20.32
CA MET A 260 5.45 9.49 19.76
C MET A 260 6.91 9.73 19.35
N GLY A 261 7.79 8.80 19.75
CA GLY A 261 9.23 8.88 19.48
C GLY A 261 9.99 9.94 20.28
N THR A 262 9.34 10.56 21.27
CA THR A 262 9.98 11.52 22.20
C THR A 262 10.22 10.88 23.57
N GLU A 263 10.74 11.66 24.53
CA GLU A 263 10.88 11.22 25.91
C GLU A 263 9.54 10.99 26.61
N LEU A 264 8.48 11.62 26.12
CA LEU A 264 7.11 11.50 26.64
C LEU A 264 6.32 10.34 25.99
N SER A 265 6.97 9.53 25.15
CA SER A 265 6.34 8.39 24.47
C SER A 265 5.99 7.29 25.47
N ASP A 266 4.82 6.69 25.31
CA ASP A 266 4.30 5.60 26.17
C ASP A 266 4.81 4.20 25.77
N THR A 267 5.39 4.06 24.58
CA THR A 267 5.90 2.79 24.06
C THR A 267 7.37 2.53 24.39
N THR A 268 7.73 1.26 24.65
CA THR A 268 9.12 0.79 24.74
C THR A 268 9.33 -0.43 23.82
N PRO A 269 10.23 -0.37 22.81
CA PRO A 269 11.11 0.75 22.46
C PRO A 269 10.35 2.00 21.98
N LYS A 270 11.04 3.16 21.97
CA LYS A 270 10.48 4.40 21.43
C LYS A 270 10.30 4.23 19.93
N GLY A 271 9.08 4.43 19.44
CA GLY A 271 8.79 4.41 18.00
C GLY A 271 9.37 5.62 17.26
N PRO A 272 9.06 5.74 15.95
CA PRO A 272 9.52 6.85 15.12
C PRO A 272 8.90 8.17 15.56
N LYS A 273 9.62 9.27 15.31
CA LYS A 273 9.08 10.62 15.53
C LYS A 273 8.17 11.01 14.37
N LEU A 274 6.99 11.49 14.71
CA LEU A 274 6.08 12.09 13.74
C LEU A 274 6.59 13.47 13.32
N THR A 275 6.65 13.72 12.02
CA THR A 275 7.15 14.98 11.44
C THR A 275 6.02 15.98 11.18
N ARG A 276 4.86 15.50 10.70
CA ARG A 276 3.73 16.34 10.29
C ARG A 276 2.38 15.70 10.60
N ILE A 277 1.40 16.52 10.98
CA ILE A 277 -0.01 16.15 11.15
C ILE A 277 -0.88 17.09 10.31
N THR A 278 -1.65 16.52 9.40
CA THR A 278 -2.68 17.23 8.63
C THR A 278 -4.07 16.79 9.09
N PHE A 279 -5.05 17.67 8.92
CA PHE A 279 -6.43 17.45 9.31
C PHE A 279 -7.32 17.56 8.06
N SER A 280 -8.26 16.63 7.90
CA SER A 280 -9.15 16.61 6.75
C SER A 280 -10.53 16.04 7.08
N LEU A 281 -11.55 16.44 6.31
CA LEU A 281 -12.91 15.88 6.37
C LEU A 281 -13.18 15.00 5.15
N ASP A 282 -14.27 14.22 5.21
CA ASP A 282 -14.63 13.33 4.10
C ASP A 282 -15.07 14.06 2.83
N THR A 283 -15.84 15.13 3.01
CA THR A 283 -16.50 15.85 1.92
C THR A 283 -15.71 17.06 1.43
N TRP A 284 -14.68 17.48 2.15
CA TRP A 284 -13.80 18.60 1.79
C TRP A 284 -12.51 18.56 2.63
N SER A 285 -11.41 19.07 2.08
CA SER A 285 -10.24 19.45 2.88
C SER A 285 -10.37 20.93 3.23
N PRO A 286 -10.67 21.29 4.47
CA PRO A 286 -10.51 22.67 4.89
C PRO A 286 -9.10 23.16 4.56
N GLY A 287 -8.97 24.44 4.18
CA GLY A 287 -7.67 25.14 4.16
C GLY A 287 -7.16 25.41 5.58
N GLU A 288 -7.33 24.45 6.49
CA GLU A 288 -6.98 24.55 7.90
C GLU A 288 -5.47 24.46 8.10
N ASN A 289 -5.01 25.01 9.22
CA ASN A 289 -3.61 24.93 9.57
C ASN A 289 -3.22 23.48 9.89
N TYR A 290 -1.99 23.12 9.58
CA TYR A 290 -1.41 21.82 9.91
C TYR A 290 -0.30 21.98 10.93
N LEU A 291 0.08 20.87 11.57
CA LEU A 291 1.18 20.83 12.52
C LEU A 291 2.41 20.20 11.88
N GLU A 292 3.57 20.79 12.09
CA GLU A 292 4.85 20.25 11.64
C GLU A 292 5.92 20.51 12.70
N ARG A 293 6.88 19.58 12.81
CA ARG A 293 8.05 19.78 13.66
C ARG A 293 9.01 20.70 12.97
N ASP A 294 9.22 21.87 13.55
CA ASP A 294 10.09 22.87 12.97
C ASP A 294 11.53 22.64 13.42
N GLU A 295 12.43 22.38 12.47
CA GLU A 295 13.87 22.23 12.71
C GLU A 295 14.48 23.51 13.32
N LYS A 296 13.97 24.69 12.95
CA LYS A 296 14.46 25.98 13.48
C LYS A 296 14.13 26.15 14.96
N ASN A 297 13.02 25.57 15.40
CA ASN A 297 12.52 25.64 16.77
C ASN A 297 12.86 24.38 17.58
N GLU A 298 14.02 23.75 17.30
CA GLU A 298 14.53 22.56 18.00
C GLU A 298 13.60 21.33 17.89
N GLY A 299 12.86 21.21 16.78
CA GLY A 299 11.92 20.11 16.55
C GLY A 299 10.62 20.21 17.36
N ARG A 300 10.33 21.40 17.92
CA ARG A 300 9.04 21.70 18.55
C ARG A 300 7.93 21.72 17.51
N TRP A 301 6.72 21.41 17.97
CA TRP A 301 5.52 21.48 17.12
C TRP A 301 5.16 22.93 16.83
N THR A 302 4.97 23.24 15.57
CA THR A 302 4.59 24.56 15.08
C THR A 302 3.41 24.42 14.13
N TRP A 303 2.49 25.38 14.21
CA TRP A 303 1.33 25.50 13.34
C TRP A 303 1.70 26.25 12.08
N TYR A 304 1.33 25.70 10.93
CA TYR A 304 1.55 26.29 9.62
C TYR A 304 0.24 26.39 8.85
N CYS A 305 0.08 27.44 8.06
CA CYS A 305 -1.01 27.51 7.09
C CYS A 305 -0.71 26.65 5.87
N MET A 306 -1.70 26.43 5.01
CA MET A 306 -1.54 25.60 3.81
C MET A 306 -0.50 26.11 2.80
N GLN A 307 -0.08 27.38 2.89
CA GLN A 307 1.01 27.96 2.09
C GLN A 307 2.40 27.79 2.74
N GLY A 308 2.48 27.14 3.91
CA GLY A 308 3.75 26.90 4.62
C GLY A 308 4.23 28.06 5.48
N HIS A 309 3.40 29.08 5.73
CA HIS A 309 3.75 30.17 6.64
C HIS A 309 3.51 29.76 8.09
N GLU A 310 4.43 30.12 8.98
CA GLU A 310 4.27 29.93 10.42
C GLU A 310 3.10 30.77 10.94
N VAL A 311 2.19 30.10 11.66
CA VAL A 311 1.01 30.71 12.30
C VAL A 311 1.22 30.83 13.82
N GLY A 312 1.96 29.90 14.42
CA GLY A 312 2.41 30.00 15.80
C GLY A 312 2.91 28.68 16.39
N LEU A 313 3.61 28.77 17.51
CA LEU A 313 4.09 27.60 18.25
C LEU A 313 2.94 26.85 18.91
N ASP A 314 3.03 25.51 18.95
CA ASP A 314 2.10 24.68 19.68
C ASP A 314 2.33 24.79 21.20
N ILE A 315 1.24 24.80 21.96
CA ILE A 315 1.26 24.97 23.43
C ILE A 315 1.65 23.66 24.15
N GLY A 316 1.86 22.57 23.39
CA GLY A 316 2.36 21.30 23.89
C GLY A 316 1.26 20.32 24.34
N PRO A 317 1.60 19.34 25.20
CA PRO A 317 0.73 18.19 25.51
C PRO A 317 -0.46 18.54 26.40
N HIS A 318 -0.47 19.72 27.03
CA HIS A 318 -1.55 20.18 27.92
C HIS A 318 -2.53 21.13 27.22
N MET A 319 -2.44 21.27 25.90
CA MET A 319 -3.35 22.10 25.13
C MET A 319 -4.79 21.59 25.25
N THR A 320 -5.70 22.48 25.60
CA THR A 320 -7.14 22.22 25.63
C THR A 320 -7.73 22.16 24.23
N VAL A 321 -8.93 21.60 24.10
CA VAL A 321 -9.63 21.52 22.80
C VAL A 321 -9.92 22.91 22.24
N ARG A 322 -10.24 23.88 23.11
CA ARG A 322 -10.49 25.27 22.69
C ARG A 322 -9.24 25.91 22.11
N GLU A 323 -8.09 25.74 22.74
CA GLU A 323 -6.81 26.25 22.25
C GLU A 323 -6.39 25.56 20.95
N PHE A 324 -6.60 24.25 20.84
CA PHE A 324 -6.40 23.51 19.60
C PHE A 324 -7.22 24.10 18.46
N CYS A 325 -8.53 24.31 18.68
CA CYS A 325 -9.40 24.91 17.66
C CYS A 325 -8.98 26.33 17.32
N ALA A 326 -8.55 27.12 18.31
CA ALA A 326 -8.09 28.48 18.09
C ALA A 326 -6.85 28.52 17.18
N GLN A 327 -5.91 27.59 17.33
CA GLN A 327 -4.73 27.50 16.45
C GLN A 327 -5.07 26.91 15.08
N LEU A 328 -5.92 25.88 15.03
CA LEU A 328 -6.36 25.23 13.80
C LEU A 328 -6.98 26.23 12.82
N TYR A 329 -7.78 27.17 13.33
CA TYR A 329 -8.48 28.20 12.56
C TYR A 329 -7.81 29.58 12.60
N ARG A 330 -6.61 29.68 13.16
CA ARG A 330 -5.92 30.97 13.24
C ARG A 330 -5.57 31.47 11.85
N GLU A 331 -5.98 32.69 11.53
CA GLU A 331 -5.63 33.32 10.26
C GLU A 331 -4.11 33.53 10.14
N CYS A 332 -3.58 33.24 8.96
CA CYS A 332 -2.19 33.54 8.65
C CYS A 332 -2.06 35.02 8.28
N GLY A 333 -1.28 35.77 9.07
CA GLY A 333 -1.03 37.20 8.85
C GLY A 333 -0.45 37.48 7.46
N ILE A 334 0.52 36.68 7.01
CA ILE A 334 1.16 36.84 5.69
C ILE A 334 0.15 36.62 4.55
N CYS A 335 -0.68 35.59 4.64
CA CYS A 335 -1.69 35.32 3.60
C CYS A 335 -2.77 36.41 3.55
N ARG A 336 -3.15 36.96 4.71
CA ARG A 336 -4.15 38.02 4.79
C ARG A 336 -3.65 39.30 4.13
N GLU A 337 -2.41 39.70 4.42
CA GLU A 337 -1.78 40.88 3.82
C GLU A 337 -1.68 40.74 2.29
N SER A 338 -1.29 39.57 1.77
CA SER A 338 -1.21 39.34 0.32
C SER A 338 -2.56 39.28 -0.40
N GLY A 339 -3.66 39.10 0.32
CA GLY A 339 -5.01 38.97 -0.25
C GLY A 339 -5.74 40.30 -0.40
N GLU A 340 -5.39 41.31 0.40
CA GLU A 340 -6.02 42.63 0.35
C GLU A 340 -5.51 43.49 -0.82
N ASP A 341 -4.26 43.25 -1.27
CA ASP A 341 -3.65 43.99 -2.39
C ASP A 341 -4.06 43.47 -3.78
N ALA A 342 -4.73 42.30 -3.88
CA ALA A 342 -5.15 41.72 -5.16
C ALA A 342 -6.57 42.16 -5.61
N GLY A 343 -7.24 43.01 -4.82
CA GLY A 343 -8.59 43.52 -5.09
C GLY A 343 -8.67 44.98 -5.53
N GLN A 344 -7.52 45.64 -5.73
CA GLN A 344 -7.42 47.02 -6.22
C GLN A 344 -6.52 47.06 -7.46
N ASP A 345 -7.00 46.53 -8.58
CA ASP A 345 -6.54 46.91 -9.93
C ASP A 345 -7.72 46.86 -10.90
#